data_AF-A0A966JA36-F1
#
_entry.id   AF-A0A966JA36-F1
#
_cell.length_a   1.000
_cell.length_b   1.000
_cell.length_c   1.000
_cell.angle_alpha   90.00
_cell.angle_beta   90.00
_cell.angle_gamma   90.00
#
_symmetry.space_group_name_H-M   'P 1'
#
loop_
_entity.id
_entity.type
_entity.pdbx_description
1 polymer ?
#
loop_
_entity_poly.entity_id
_entity_poly.type
_entity_poly.pdbx_seq_one_letter_code
_entity_poly.pdbx_strand_id
1 'polypeptide(L)'
;MSEPLTAPVPGFRPVPRTGVIYVMDRARELGFRMGAEGWCNLGQGQPETGPLPGAPPRPSNVTIGADDYEYAPVGGIDALRKAVANLYNARYRQGKSSQYGPENVCICGGGRSSLTRVVASLGNV
;
A
#
# COMPACT_ATOMS: atom_id res chain seq x y z
N MET A 1 -36.75 -4.96 -2.57
CA MET A 1 -36.84 -6.19 -1.75
C MET A 1 -35.83 -6.04 -0.63
N SER A 2 -36.30 -5.91 0.61
CA SER A 2 -35.49 -5.85 1.82
C SER A 2 -34.82 -7.21 2.06
N GLU A 3 -33.48 -7.23 2.15
CA GLU A 3 -32.75 -8.42 2.60
C GLU A 3 -33.25 -8.87 3.99
N PRO A 4 -33.36 -10.18 4.26
CA PRO A 4 -33.70 -10.65 5.59
C PRO A 4 -32.54 -10.34 6.54
N LEU A 5 -32.82 -9.64 7.63
CA LEU A 5 -31.88 -9.38 8.73
C LEU A 5 -31.48 -10.71 9.36
N THR A 6 -30.33 -11.23 8.95
CA THR A 6 -29.64 -12.34 9.63
C THR A 6 -29.45 -11.98 11.10
N ALA A 7 -29.78 -12.90 12.01
CA ALA A 7 -29.62 -12.67 13.45
C ALA A 7 -28.18 -12.23 13.78
N PRO A 8 -28.00 -11.22 14.66
CA PRO A 8 -26.68 -10.68 14.97
C PRO A 8 -25.78 -11.72 15.64
N VAL A 9 -24.54 -11.84 15.16
CA VAL A 9 -23.52 -12.72 15.75
C VAL A 9 -22.91 -12.03 16.97
N PRO A 10 -22.92 -12.64 18.18
CA PRO A 10 -22.36 -12.04 19.38
C PRO A 10 -20.90 -11.61 19.18
N GLY A 11 -20.56 -10.39 19.62
CA GLY A 11 -19.20 -9.84 19.48
C GLY A 11 -18.88 -9.24 18.10
N PHE A 12 -19.74 -9.42 17.10
CA PHE A 12 -19.59 -8.81 15.78
C PHE A 12 -20.63 -7.71 15.58
N ARG A 13 -20.20 -6.58 15.03
CA ARG A 13 -21.10 -5.52 14.58
C ARG A 13 -21.06 -5.40 13.06
N PRO A 14 -22.20 -5.21 12.40
CA PRO A 14 -22.21 -4.79 11.01
C PRO A 14 -21.46 -3.45 10.89
N VAL A 15 -20.53 -3.39 9.94
CA VAL A 15 -19.84 -2.16 9.56
C VAL A 15 -20.25 -1.82 8.13
N PRO A 16 -20.87 -0.65 7.89
CA PRO A 16 -21.27 -0.28 6.54
C PRO A 16 -20.04 -0.12 5.65
N ARG A 17 -20.19 -0.38 4.35
CA ARG A 17 -19.18 0.02 3.37
C ARG A 17 -19.09 1.54 3.39
N THR A 18 -17.88 2.09 3.46
CA THR A 18 -17.65 3.53 3.50
C THR A 18 -16.67 3.97 2.43
N GLY A 19 -16.66 5.28 2.16
CA GLY A 19 -15.72 5.91 1.24
C GLY A 19 -15.75 5.30 -0.16
N VAL A 20 -14.55 5.07 -0.71
CA VAL A 20 -14.38 4.57 -2.09
C VAL A 20 -15.10 3.24 -2.33
N ILE A 21 -15.18 2.35 -1.34
CA ILE A 21 -15.82 1.05 -1.52
C ILE A 21 -17.32 1.24 -1.78
N TYR A 22 -17.98 2.08 -0.97
CA TYR A 22 -19.40 2.37 -1.15
C TYR A 22 -19.70 3.01 -2.51
N VAL A 23 -18.91 4.02 -2.90
CA VAL A 23 -19.11 4.74 -4.16
C VAL A 23 -18.92 3.80 -5.35
N MET A 24 -17.89 2.95 -5.33
CA MET A 24 -17.63 2.01 -6.41
C MET A 24 -18.73 0.95 -6.53
N ASP A 25 -19.30 0.48 -5.42
CA ASP A 25 -20.44 -0.44 -5.46
C ASP A 25 -21.67 0.21 -6.11
N ARG A 26 -22.00 1.45 -5.73
CA ARG A 26 -23.12 2.19 -6.34
C ARG A 26 -22.88 2.49 -7.82
N ALA A 27 -21.65 2.83 -8.20
CA ALA A 27 -21.29 3.02 -9.60
C ALA A 27 -21.52 1.73 -10.40
N ARG A 28 -21.12 0.56 -9.86
CA ARG A 28 -21.33 -0.73 -10.53
C ARG A 28 -22.80 -1.05 -10.72
N GLU A 29 -23.65 -0.75 -9.75
CA GLU A 29 -25.11 -0.89 -9.89
C GLU A 29 -25.69 -0.05 -11.03
N LEU A 30 -25.05 1.09 -11.36
CA LEU A 30 -25.41 1.96 -12.48
C LEU A 30 -24.71 1.60 -13.80
N GLY A 31 -24.03 0.45 -13.85
CA GLY A 31 -23.37 -0.06 -15.07
C GLY A 31 -21.89 0.27 -15.21
N PHE A 32 -21.26 0.87 -14.19
CA PHE A 32 -19.81 1.05 -14.19
C PHE A 32 -19.09 -0.30 -14.20
N ARG A 33 -18.12 -0.43 -15.10
CA ARG A 33 -17.06 -1.46 -15.07
C ARG A 33 -15.76 -0.83 -15.55
N MET A 34 -14.64 -1.46 -15.23
CA MET A 34 -13.34 -0.97 -15.72
C MET A 34 -13.36 -0.92 -17.25
N GLY A 35 -12.99 0.24 -17.81
CA GLY A 35 -13.05 0.50 -19.26
C GLY A 35 -14.46 0.70 -19.84
N ALA A 36 -15.50 0.91 -19.02
CA ALA A 36 -16.81 1.29 -19.52
C ALA A 36 -16.76 2.66 -20.20
N GLU A 37 -17.34 2.76 -21.39
CA GLU A 37 -17.47 4.03 -22.12
C GLU A 37 -18.31 5.03 -21.32
N GLY A 38 -17.92 6.31 -21.33
CA GLY A 38 -18.61 7.37 -20.59
C GLY A 38 -18.35 7.39 -19.09
N TRP A 39 -17.54 6.47 -18.55
CA TRP A 39 -17.17 6.44 -17.14
C TRP A 39 -15.70 6.79 -16.92
N CYS A 40 -15.42 7.49 -15.82
CA CYS A 40 -14.06 7.75 -15.35
C CYS A 40 -13.97 7.48 -13.85
N ASN A 41 -13.03 6.61 -13.43
CA ASN A 41 -12.81 6.32 -12.01
C ASN A 41 -11.80 7.30 -11.42
N LEU A 42 -12.32 8.29 -10.70
CA LEU A 42 -11.52 9.26 -9.92
C LEU A 42 -11.55 8.96 -8.41
N GLY A 43 -12.14 7.84 -8.00
CA GLY A 43 -12.33 7.50 -6.60
C GLY A 43 -11.13 6.76 -5.99
N GLN A 44 -10.49 5.88 -6.76
CA GLN A 44 -9.35 5.12 -6.28
C GLN A 44 -8.04 5.88 -6.54
N GLY A 45 -7.21 6.04 -5.49
CA GLY A 45 -5.84 6.55 -5.61
C GLY A 45 -4.86 5.53 -6.22
N GLN A 46 -5.30 4.74 -7.20
CA GLN A 46 -4.50 3.74 -7.88
C GLN A 46 -3.95 4.36 -9.18
N PRO A 47 -2.63 4.28 -9.43
CA PRO A 47 -2.05 4.76 -10.69
C PRO A 47 -2.43 3.85 -11.88
N GLU A 48 -2.24 4.35 -13.10
CA GLU A 48 -2.32 3.55 -14.32
C GLU A 48 -1.41 2.31 -14.19
N THR A 49 -1.92 1.16 -14.62
CA THR A 49 -1.26 -0.15 -14.52
C THR A 49 -0.60 -0.58 -15.83
N GLY A 50 -1.05 -0.02 -16.96
CA GLY A 50 -0.47 -0.27 -18.27
C GLY A 50 0.84 0.49 -18.55
N PRO A 51 1.46 0.21 -19.71
CA PRO A 51 2.56 1.00 -20.22
C PRO A 51 2.17 2.47 -20.36
N LEU A 52 3.07 3.37 -19.96
CA LEU A 52 2.90 4.80 -20.14
C LEU A 52 3.88 5.28 -21.23
N PRO A 53 3.45 6.12 -22.19
CA PRO A 53 4.35 6.67 -23.19
C PRO A 53 5.58 7.35 -22.56
N GLY A 54 6.78 6.93 -22.97
CA GLY A 54 8.05 7.46 -22.46
C GLY A 54 8.48 6.95 -21.07
N ALA A 55 7.67 6.11 -20.40
CA ALA A 55 8.08 5.48 -19.15
C ALA A 55 8.98 4.26 -19.38
N PRO A 56 9.90 3.95 -18.45
CA PRO A 56 10.65 2.70 -18.48
C PRO A 56 9.73 1.46 -18.48
N PRO A 57 10.15 0.35 -19.09
CA PRO A 57 9.38 -0.90 -19.04
C PRO A 57 9.20 -1.35 -17.58
N ARG A 58 7.98 -1.80 -17.25
CA ARG A 58 7.69 -2.34 -15.93
C ARG A 58 8.25 -3.77 -15.82
N PRO A 59 8.87 -4.16 -14.69
CA PRO A 59 9.22 -5.55 -14.45
C PRO A 59 7.96 -6.42 -14.49
N SER A 60 7.94 -7.43 -15.36
CA SER A 60 6.82 -8.39 -15.46
C SER A 60 7.01 -9.63 -14.58
N ASN A 61 8.26 -9.90 -14.19
CA ASN A 61 8.66 -11.10 -13.48
C ASN A 61 9.61 -10.74 -12.34
N VAL A 62 9.51 -11.49 -11.25
CA VAL A 62 10.48 -11.49 -10.15
C VAL A 62 10.89 -12.93 -9.94
N THR A 63 12.20 -13.20 -10.02
CA THR A 63 12.75 -14.52 -9.72
C THR A 63 12.97 -14.62 -8.21
N ILE A 64 12.48 -15.69 -7.61
CA ILE A 64 12.62 -15.98 -6.17
C ILE A 64 13.47 -17.25 -6.06
N GLY A 65 14.65 -17.13 -5.47
CA GLY A 65 15.54 -18.24 -5.17
C GLY A 65 15.14 -18.98 -3.89
N ALA A 66 15.78 -20.12 -3.63
CA ALA A 66 15.52 -20.89 -2.41
C ALA A 66 15.81 -20.06 -1.13
N ASP A 67 16.90 -19.30 -1.15
CA ASP A 67 17.34 -18.50 -0.01
C ASP A 67 16.41 -17.30 0.27
N ASP A 68 15.63 -16.85 -0.71
CA ASP A 68 14.66 -15.76 -0.55
C ASP A 68 13.43 -16.17 0.31
N TYR A 69 13.24 -17.47 0.55
CA TYR A 69 12.20 -17.98 1.44
C TYR A 69 12.59 -17.96 2.92
N GLU A 70 13.86 -17.67 3.22
CA GLU A 70 14.33 -17.59 4.60
C GLU A 70 13.76 -16.37 5.33
N TYR A 71 13.77 -16.45 6.66
CA TYR A 71 13.35 -15.32 7.48
C TYR A 71 14.31 -14.14 7.31
N ALA A 72 13.76 -13.00 6.89
CA ALA A 72 14.48 -11.75 6.92
C ALA A 72 14.70 -11.26 8.37
N PRO A 73 15.77 -10.49 8.63
CA PRO A 73 15.94 -9.79 9.90
C PRO A 73 14.73 -8.90 10.23
N VAL A 74 14.47 -8.69 11.52
CA VAL A 74 13.31 -7.92 12.02
C VAL A 74 13.22 -6.49 11.43
N GLY A 75 14.36 -5.86 11.16
CA GLY A 75 14.44 -4.53 10.53
C GLY A 75 14.39 -4.54 8.99
N GLY A 76 14.42 -5.73 8.38
CA GLY A 76 14.61 -5.94 6.94
C GLY A 76 16.06 -6.27 6.57
N ILE A 77 16.24 -6.84 5.38
CA ILE A 77 17.56 -7.14 4.81
C ILE A 77 18.37 -5.87 4.57
N ASP A 78 19.68 -5.94 4.81
CA ASP A 78 20.57 -4.76 4.78
C ASP A 78 20.61 -4.08 3.40
N ALA A 79 20.67 -4.87 2.33
CA ALA A 79 20.68 -4.36 0.96
C ALA A 79 19.44 -3.48 0.66
N LEU A 80 18.25 -3.93 1.06
CA LEU A 80 17.01 -3.18 0.89
C LEU A 80 17.00 -1.91 1.75
N ARG A 81 17.45 -2.00 3.00
CA ARG A 81 17.53 -0.83 3.91
C ARG A 81 18.46 0.25 3.35
N LYS A 82 19.63 -0.14 2.82
CA LYS A 82 20.56 0.77 2.13
C LYS A 82 19.95 1.39 0.89
N ALA A 83 19.27 0.60 0.05
CA ALA A 83 18.62 1.10 -1.16
C ALA A 83 17.55 2.16 -0.84
N VAL A 84 16.74 1.93 0.20
CA VAL A 84 15.74 2.90 0.68
C VAL A 84 16.41 4.17 1.21
N ALA A 85 17.45 4.05 2.04
CA ALA A 85 18.19 5.21 2.56
C ALA A 85 18.75 6.07 1.42
N ASN A 86 19.38 5.44 0.43
CA ASN A 86 19.93 6.11 -0.75
C ASN A 86 18.85 6.82 -1.58
N LEU A 87 17.68 6.20 -1.76
CA LEU A 87 16.56 6.83 -2.44
C LEU A 87 16.11 8.13 -1.75
N TYR A 88 15.98 8.09 -0.43
CA TYR A 88 15.60 9.26 0.36
C TYR A 88 16.67 10.34 0.34
N ASN A 89 17.94 9.95 0.43
CA ASN A 89 19.06 10.86 0.32
C ASN A 89 19.07 11.61 -1.02
N ALA A 90 18.92 10.86 -2.12
CA ALA A 90 18.90 11.41 -3.47
C ALA A 90 17.72 12.36 -3.72
N ARG A 91 16.53 12.08 -3.16
CA ARG A 91 15.33 12.90 -3.37
C ARG A 91 15.21 14.09 -2.43
N TYR A 92 15.64 13.93 -1.18
CA TYR A 92 15.26 14.84 -0.10
C TYR A 92 16.44 15.37 0.73
N ARG A 93 17.67 14.87 0.53
CA ARG A 93 18.85 15.28 1.31
C ARG A 93 20.03 15.77 0.46
N GLN A 94 19.78 16.27 -0.74
CA GLN A 94 20.82 16.90 -1.55
C GLN A 94 21.45 18.10 -0.81
N GLY A 95 22.77 18.17 -0.76
CA GLY A 95 23.52 19.24 -0.08
C GLY A 95 23.43 19.25 1.45
N LYS A 96 22.78 18.26 2.08
CA LYS A 96 22.74 18.13 3.55
C LYS A 96 24.01 17.42 4.05
N SER A 97 24.60 17.94 5.12
CA SER A 97 25.78 17.33 5.78
C SER A 97 25.47 15.96 6.37
N SER A 98 24.29 15.79 6.96
CA SER A 98 23.79 14.48 7.41
C SER A 98 23.10 13.76 6.26
N GLN A 99 23.42 12.49 6.06
CA GLN A 99 22.76 11.55 5.15
C GLN A 99 22.19 10.38 5.96
N TYR A 100 21.17 9.71 5.45
CA TYR A 100 20.63 8.50 6.07
C TYR A 100 21.46 7.27 5.71
N GLY A 101 21.65 6.37 6.69
CA GLY A 101 22.17 5.03 6.51
C GLY A 101 21.11 3.95 6.76
N PRO A 102 21.46 2.66 6.59
CA PRO A 102 20.55 1.54 6.86
C PRO A 102 20.01 1.55 8.30
N GLU A 103 20.77 2.04 9.26
CA GLU A 103 20.38 2.24 10.67
C GLU A 103 19.18 3.17 10.84
N ASN A 104 18.90 4.04 9.87
CA ASN A 104 17.72 4.92 9.88
C ASN A 104 16.49 4.29 9.20
N VAL A 105 16.59 3.05 8.69
CA VAL A 105 15.54 2.41 7.91
C VAL A 105 15.09 1.11 8.56
N CYS A 106 13.77 0.94 8.65
CA CYS A 106 13.11 -0.31 9.04
C CYS A 106 12.02 -0.66 8.01
N ILE A 107 12.05 -1.88 7.49
CA ILE A 107 11.12 -2.34 6.45
C ILE A 107 9.85 -2.92 7.08
N CYS A 108 8.69 -2.55 6.52
CA CYS A 108 7.37 -2.95 7.01
C CYS A 108 6.46 -3.35 5.84
N GLY A 109 5.39 -4.09 6.14
CA GLY A 109 4.35 -4.50 5.17
C GLY A 109 3.43 -3.36 4.71
N GLY A 110 4.01 -2.27 4.21
CA GLY A 110 3.30 -1.08 3.75
C GLY A 110 3.04 -0.03 4.83
N GLY A 111 2.61 1.16 4.39
CA GLY A 111 2.57 2.36 5.24
C GLY A 111 1.64 2.28 6.45
N ARG A 112 0.50 1.57 6.35
CA ARG A 112 -0.43 1.40 7.48
C ARG A 112 0.24 0.64 8.63
N SER A 113 0.86 -0.50 8.33
CA SER A 113 1.58 -1.29 9.34
C SER A 113 2.77 -0.51 9.92
N SER A 114 3.48 0.26 9.09
CA SER A 114 4.55 1.15 9.57
C SER A 114 4.01 2.17 10.59
N LEU A 115 2.92 2.86 10.27
CA LEU A 115 2.32 3.86 11.14
C LEU A 115 1.82 3.25 12.45
N THR A 116 1.14 2.10 12.39
CA THR A 116 0.72 1.37 13.59
C THR A 116 1.90 1.04 14.49
N ARG A 117 3.02 0.57 13.92
CA ARG A 117 4.24 0.26 14.69
C ARG A 117 4.84 1.49 15.34
N VAL A 118 4.92 2.61 14.60
CA VAL A 118 5.44 3.88 15.15
C VAL A 118 4.56 4.35 16.30
N VAL A 119 3.24 4.43 16.11
CA VAL A 119 2.31 4.89 17.15
C VAL A 119 2.36 3.97 18.37
N ALA A 120 2.39 2.65 18.18
CA ALA A 120 2.51 1.70 19.27
C ALA A 120 3.82 1.85 20.08
N SER A 121 4.91 2.29 19.43
CA SER A 121 6.20 2.52 20.10
C SER A 121 6.24 3.80 20.94
N LEU A 122 5.30 4.73 20.74
CA LEU A 122 5.25 5.98 21.50
C LEU A 122 4.66 5.80 22.92
N GLY A 123 4.06 4.64 23.22
CA GLY A 123 3.45 4.36 24.53
C GLY A 123 2.18 5.19 24.77
N ASN A 124 1.86 5.47 26.04
CA ASN A 124 0.84 6.45 26.38
C ASN A 124 1.43 7.85 26.23
N VAL A 125 1.13 8.50 25.10
CA VAL A 125 1.42 9.91 24.80
C VAL A 125 0.20 10.78 25.05
#